data_AF-A0A5N7MW75-F1
#
_entry.id   AF-A0A5N7MW75-F1
#
_cell.length_a   1.000
_cell.length_b   1.000
_cell.length_c   1.000
_cell.angle_alpha   90.00
_cell.angle_beta   90.00
_cell.angle_gamma   90.00
#
_symmetry.space_group_name_H-M   'P 1'
#
loop_
_entity.id
_entity.type
_entity.pdbx_description
1 polymer ?
#
loop_
_entity_poly.entity_id
_entity_poly.type
_entity_poly.pdbx_seq_one_letter_code
_entity_poly.pdbx_strand_id
1 'polypeptide(L)'
;MRVLNNLKLITKLAVPVALFIAVTIGLIVFAKSSLDTLASETQLIVDIHAARRSTALSAKANVNDAAIQEKNLIIETRVEQILIYDKRFKDAKEAALRDFDNLIALSDSPDIRSSNEALKKTIEEYFAVMGRSIAHTQLNESEEAFKLSTGEGQALRDKAMQALDQRIDANLQALNHEKTEAADLASFTSTQLITSSVIGLTIAIGLLGAIMVYGVARPLNGVAGAMGQLANGDLSVNVTGVERKDEVGALSRALQVFKDNAVEARRLAAAQEAENQAKMRRAEVLDQLTKRFETNVSALTQGLSSAAIEMEATAQSMTSIAGQTTQQSVTVASVAQQTSANVQTVAAATEELSISIREIASQVAQSSQVAERAVAG
;
A
#
# COMPACT_ATOMS: atom_id res chain seq x y z
N MET A 1 -0.06 -3.25 14.91
CA MET A 1 0.15 -3.18 13.44
C MET A 1 0.12 -4.53 12.71
N ARG A 2 0.54 -5.67 13.29
CA ARG A 2 0.54 -6.97 12.58
C ARG A 2 -0.83 -7.43 12.05
N VAL A 3 -1.92 -7.12 12.77
CA VAL A 3 -3.29 -7.48 12.33
C VAL A 3 -3.71 -6.72 11.07
N LEU A 4 -3.41 -5.42 10.99
CA LEU A 4 -3.74 -4.58 9.83
C LEU A 4 -2.96 -4.98 8.56
N ASN A 5 -1.77 -5.59 8.71
CA ASN A 5 -0.95 -6.00 7.56
C ASN A 5 -1.53 -7.21 6.81
N ASN A 6 -2.40 -7.99 7.44
CA ASN A 6 -2.97 -9.21 6.86
C ASN A 6 -4.39 -9.03 6.33
N LEU A 7 -4.99 -7.85 6.51
CA LEU A 7 -6.31 -7.53 5.96
C LEU A 7 -6.19 -7.17 4.49
N LYS A 8 -7.22 -7.47 3.70
CA LYS A 8 -7.33 -7.01 2.31
C LYS A 8 -7.32 -5.50 2.23
N LEU A 9 -6.80 -4.94 1.13
CA LEU A 9 -6.71 -3.50 0.90
C LEU A 9 -8.07 -2.81 1.09
N ILE A 10 -9.14 -3.39 0.54
CA ILE A 10 -10.51 -2.86 0.66
C ILE A 10 -10.95 -2.77 2.12
N THR A 11 -10.61 -3.77 2.95
CA THR A 11 -10.94 -3.77 4.38
C THR A 11 -10.16 -2.70 5.13
N LYS A 12 -8.89 -2.46 4.78
CA LYS A 12 -8.09 -1.39 5.39
C LYS A 12 -8.64 0.00 5.08
N LEU A 13 -9.22 0.19 3.90
CA LEU A 13 -9.86 1.44 3.51
C LEU A 13 -11.27 1.57 4.13
N ALA A 14 -12.01 0.47 4.24
CA ALA A 14 -13.36 0.47 4.78
C ALA A 14 -13.41 0.71 6.29
N VAL A 15 -12.46 0.19 7.08
CA VAL A 15 -12.48 0.32 8.55
C VAL A 15 -12.46 1.78 9.03
N PRO A 16 -11.55 2.66 8.56
CA PRO A 16 -11.56 4.07 8.93
C PRO A 16 -12.82 4.80 8.49
N VAL A 17 -13.35 4.48 7.30
CA VAL A 17 -14.59 5.09 6.78
C VAL A 17 -15.78 4.68 7.64
N ALA A 18 -15.90 3.40 8.01
CA ALA A 18 -16.94 2.91 8.91
C ALA A 18 -16.84 3.56 10.30
N LEU A 19 -15.62 3.70 10.83
CA LEU A 19 -15.37 4.38 12.10
C LEU A 19 -15.74 5.88 12.02
N PHE A 20 -15.40 6.55 10.92
CA PHE A 20 -15.80 7.93 10.66
C PHE A 20 -17.31 8.08 10.64
N ILE A 21 -18.02 7.22 9.89
CA ILE A 21 -19.48 7.21 9.83
C ILE A 21 -20.07 6.98 11.23
N ALA A 22 -19.55 6.02 12.01
CA ALA A 22 -20.02 5.76 13.36
C ALA A 22 -19.84 6.97 14.30
N VAL A 23 -18.69 7.65 14.22
CA VAL A 23 -18.45 8.90 14.96
C VAL A 23 -19.42 9.99 14.53
N THR A 24 -19.62 10.18 13.22
CA THR A 24 -20.57 11.18 12.69
C THR A 24 -22.00 10.89 13.16
N ILE A 25 -22.45 9.64 13.12
CA ILE A 25 -23.78 9.25 13.62
C ILE A 25 -23.89 9.54 15.12
N GLY A 26 -22.87 9.18 15.91
CA GLY A 26 -22.84 9.45 17.35
C GLY A 26 -22.94 10.95 17.66
N LEU A 27 -22.22 11.79 16.92
CA LEU A 27 -22.27 13.25 17.04
C LEU A 27 -23.66 13.81 16.67
N ILE A 28 -24.28 13.29 15.60
CA ILE A 28 -25.63 13.71 15.19
C ILE A 28 -26.66 13.35 16.26
N VAL A 29 -26.60 12.13 16.82
CA VAL A 29 -27.52 11.69 17.87
C VAL A 29 -27.35 12.53 19.13
N PHE A 30 -26.10 12.78 19.54
CA PHE A 30 -25.79 13.65 20.67
C PHE A 30 -26.31 15.08 20.44
N ALA A 31 -26.00 15.68 19.28
CA ALA A 31 -26.47 17.00 18.89
C ALA A 31 -28.00 17.12 18.95
N LYS A 32 -28.70 16.10 18.43
CA LYS A 32 -30.16 16.05 18.47
C LYS A 32 -30.69 16.01 19.90
N SER A 33 -30.16 15.11 20.74
CA SER A 33 -30.57 15.01 22.15
C SER A 33 -30.36 16.31 22.92
N SER A 34 -29.26 17.00 22.64
CA SER A 34 -28.95 18.31 23.21
C SER A 34 -29.93 19.40 22.76
N LEU A 35 -30.27 19.43 21.47
CA LEU A 35 -31.26 20.37 20.92
C LEU A 35 -32.66 20.10 21.47
N ASP A 36 -33.05 18.83 21.61
CA ASP A 36 -34.35 18.44 22.18
C ASP A 36 -34.46 18.90 23.65
N THR A 37 -33.37 18.77 24.43
CA THR A 37 -33.30 19.26 25.82
C THR A 37 -33.45 20.79 25.89
N LEU A 38 -32.68 21.50 25.06
CA LEU A 38 -32.73 22.96 25.00
C LEU A 38 -34.10 23.48 24.55
N ALA A 39 -34.73 22.78 23.60
CA ALA A 39 -36.09 23.10 23.13
C ALA A 39 -37.12 22.93 24.26
N SER A 40 -37.02 21.85 25.04
CA SER A 40 -37.87 21.59 26.20
C SER A 40 -37.75 22.68 27.26
N GLU A 41 -36.53 23.09 27.62
CA GLU A 41 -36.31 24.16 28.61
C GLU A 41 -36.81 25.51 28.09
N THR A 42 -36.54 25.83 26.82
CA THR A 42 -37.04 27.06 26.20
C THR A 42 -38.57 27.10 26.20
N GLN A 43 -39.22 25.96 25.97
CA GLN A 43 -40.67 25.87 26.01
C GLN A 43 -41.22 26.10 27.43
N LEU A 44 -40.58 25.54 28.46
CA LEU A 44 -40.95 25.79 29.87
C LEU A 44 -40.86 27.29 30.22
N ILE A 45 -39.78 27.95 29.79
CA ILE A 45 -39.57 29.40 29.99
C ILE A 45 -40.73 30.22 29.40
N VAL A 46 -41.19 29.87 28.19
CA VAL A 46 -42.27 30.60 27.51
C VAL A 46 -43.65 30.25 28.09
N ASP A 47 -43.96 28.97 28.17
CA ASP A 47 -45.30 28.48 28.50
C ASP A 47 -45.65 28.68 29.99
N ILE A 48 -44.65 28.73 30.87
CA ILE A 48 -44.87 28.87 32.32
C ILE A 48 -44.33 30.21 32.83
N HIS A 49 -43.02 30.45 32.76
CA HIS A 49 -42.41 31.60 33.46
C HIS A 49 -42.80 32.94 32.83
N ALA A 50 -42.76 33.06 31.51
CA ALA A 50 -43.18 34.26 30.79
C ALA A 50 -44.70 34.45 30.87
N ALA A 51 -45.48 33.37 30.71
CA ALA A 51 -46.92 33.39 30.85
C ALA A 51 -47.35 33.92 32.23
N ARG A 52 -46.80 33.38 33.33
CA ARG A 52 -47.08 33.86 34.70
C ARG A 52 -46.81 35.33 34.90
N ARG A 53 -45.66 35.82 34.43
CA ARG A 53 -45.31 37.24 34.56
C ARG A 53 -46.29 38.11 33.77
N SER A 54 -46.62 37.70 32.54
CA SER A 54 -47.59 38.41 31.69
C SER A 54 -48.98 38.43 32.33
N THR A 55 -49.47 37.29 32.83
CA THR A 55 -50.76 37.19 33.52
C THR A 55 -50.80 38.03 34.80
N ALA A 56 -49.71 38.07 35.58
CA ALA A 56 -49.65 38.91 36.78
C ALA A 56 -49.69 40.41 36.45
N LEU A 57 -49.02 40.84 35.38
CA LEU A 57 -49.10 42.21 34.88
C LEU A 57 -50.51 42.55 34.37
N SER A 58 -51.16 41.62 33.65
CA SER A 58 -52.55 41.74 33.21
C SER A 58 -53.50 41.88 34.40
N ALA A 59 -53.36 41.02 35.41
CA ALA A 59 -54.15 41.10 36.64
C ALA A 59 -54.00 42.47 37.31
N LYS A 60 -52.76 42.97 37.42
CA LYS A 60 -52.49 44.30 37.98
C LYS A 60 -53.18 45.41 37.18
N ALA A 61 -53.10 45.34 35.85
CA ALA A 61 -53.75 46.31 34.97
C ALA A 61 -55.28 46.29 35.14
N ASN A 62 -55.89 45.10 35.18
CA ASN A 62 -57.34 44.94 35.33
C ASN A 62 -57.84 45.39 36.71
N VAL A 63 -57.09 45.12 37.79
CA VAL A 63 -57.43 45.66 39.13
C VAL A 63 -57.33 47.18 39.16
N ASN A 64 -56.31 47.75 38.52
CA ASN A 64 -56.18 49.20 38.41
C ASN A 64 -57.30 49.84 37.58
N ASP A 65 -57.69 49.22 36.46
CA ASP A 65 -58.80 49.72 35.66
C ASP A 65 -60.10 49.67 36.45
N ALA A 66 -60.41 48.55 37.13
CA ALA A 66 -61.57 48.46 38.02
C ALA A 66 -61.56 49.55 39.11
N ALA A 67 -60.41 49.81 39.73
CA ALA A 67 -60.25 50.89 40.70
C ALA A 67 -60.54 52.28 40.12
N ILE A 68 -60.13 52.53 38.87
CA ILE A 68 -60.41 53.79 38.16
C ILE A 68 -61.90 53.89 37.83
N GLN A 69 -62.52 52.83 37.32
CA GLN A 69 -63.94 52.85 36.95
C GLN A 69 -64.84 53.05 38.16
N GLU A 70 -64.53 52.48 39.32
CA GLU A 70 -65.28 52.72 40.54
C GLU A 70 -65.16 54.17 41.03
N LYS A 71 -63.97 54.76 40.99
CA LYS A 71 -63.81 56.17 41.32
C LYS A 71 -64.59 57.07 40.36
N ASN A 72 -64.59 56.74 39.07
CA ASN A 72 -65.40 57.45 38.07
C ASN A 72 -66.90 57.31 38.36
N LEU A 73 -67.37 56.17 38.86
CA LEU A 73 -68.76 55.99 39.29
C LEU A 73 -69.14 56.93 40.43
N ILE A 74 -68.29 57.04 41.47
CA ILE A 74 -68.58 57.86 42.66
C ILE A 74 -68.77 59.35 42.30
N ILE A 75 -68.00 59.86 41.33
CA ILE A 75 -67.95 61.29 41.00
C ILE A 75 -68.80 61.69 39.79
N GLU A 76 -69.27 60.72 38.99
CA GLU A 76 -70.07 61.00 37.79
C GLU A 76 -71.53 61.28 38.15
N THR A 77 -72.14 62.22 37.44
CA THR A 77 -73.54 62.65 37.68
C THR A 77 -74.47 62.30 36.52
N ARG A 78 -73.92 61.97 35.34
CA ARG A 78 -74.69 61.63 34.14
C ARG A 78 -75.02 60.14 34.13
N VAL A 79 -76.31 59.82 34.14
CA VAL A 79 -76.85 58.44 34.21
C VAL A 79 -76.29 57.52 33.12
N GLU A 80 -76.24 57.97 31.87
CA GLU A 80 -75.70 57.16 30.77
C GLU A 80 -74.23 56.77 31.00
N GLN A 81 -73.46 57.68 31.59
CA GLN A 81 -72.03 57.48 31.79
C GLN A 81 -71.73 56.63 33.03
N ILE A 82 -72.59 56.72 34.06
CA ILE A 82 -72.60 55.80 35.21
C ILE A 82 -72.78 54.36 34.73
N LEU A 83 -73.74 54.09 33.85
CA LEU A 83 -73.97 52.74 33.31
C LEU A 83 -72.75 52.20 32.54
N ILE A 84 -72.04 53.06 31.81
CA ILE A 84 -70.81 52.68 31.10
C ILE A 84 -69.69 52.35 32.08
N TYR A 85 -69.47 53.16 33.12
CA TYR A 85 -68.43 52.89 34.11
C TYR A 85 -68.75 51.64 34.95
N ASP A 86 -70.01 51.39 35.30
CA ASP A 86 -70.44 50.17 36.01
C ASP A 86 -70.17 48.93 35.18
N LYS A 87 -70.48 48.98 33.87
CA LYS A 87 -70.13 47.90 32.95
C LYS A 87 -68.62 47.67 32.89
N ARG A 88 -67.82 48.72 32.67
CA ARG A 88 -66.35 48.60 32.59
C ARG A 88 -65.75 48.09 33.89
N PHE A 89 -66.27 48.52 35.04
CA PHE A 89 -65.89 47.99 36.35
C PHE A 89 -66.11 46.47 36.42
N LYS A 90 -67.30 46.00 36.03
CA LYS A 90 -67.64 44.56 36.01
C LYS A 90 -66.73 43.78 35.07
N ASP A 91 -66.53 44.29 33.85
CA ASP A 91 -65.66 43.67 32.85
C ASP A 91 -64.21 43.56 33.36
N ALA A 92 -63.67 44.63 33.95
CA ALA A 92 -62.32 44.66 34.52
C ALA A 92 -62.19 43.75 35.75
N LYS A 93 -63.21 43.71 36.62
CA LYS A 93 -63.27 42.78 37.77
C LYS A 93 -63.25 41.32 37.30
N GLU A 94 -64.09 40.96 36.34
CA GLU A 94 -64.13 39.60 35.79
C GLU A 94 -62.83 39.22 35.08
N ALA A 95 -62.21 40.15 34.35
CA ALA A 95 -60.89 39.95 33.74
C ALA A 95 -59.81 39.73 34.82
N ALA A 96 -59.77 40.56 35.87
CA ALA A 96 -58.82 40.40 36.97
C ALA A 96 -58.96 39.04 37.68
N LEU A 97 -60.19 38.64 38.02
CA LEU A 97 -60.42 37.35 38.70
C LEU A 97 -60.03 36.15 37.82
N ARG A 98 -60.31 36.22 36.51
CA ARG A 98 -59.83 35.21 35.54
C ARG A 98 -58.31 35.16 35.46
N ASP A 99 -57.62 36.30 35.49
CA ASP A 99 -56.16 36.33 35.50
C ASP A 99 -55.60 35.67 36.78
N PHE A 100 -56.23 35.87 37.94
CA PHE A 100 -55.84 35.16 39.16
C PHE A 100 -56.10 33.65 39.10
N ASP A 101 -57.21 33.22 38.51
CA ASP A 101 -57.44 31.78 38.25
C ASP A 101 -56.38 31.18 37.34
N ASN A 102 -55.99 31.91 36.29
CA ASN A 102 -54.91 31.50 35.40
C ASN A 102 -53.55 31.45 36.13
N LEU A 103 -53.24 32.39 37.02
CA LEU A 103 -52.03 32.35 37.84
C LEU A 103 -51.99 31.12 38.77
N ILE A 104 -53.13 30.75 39.35
CA ILE A 104 -53.27 29.54 40.17
C ILE A 104 -53.06 28.29 39.31
N ALA A 105 -53.65 28.24 38.11
CA ALA A 105 -53.50 27.13 37.17
C ALA A 105 -52.05 26.97 36.68
N LEU A 106 -51.34 28.07 36.44
CA LEU A 106 -49.93 28.08 36.06
C LEU A 106 -49.00 27.78 37.25
N SER A 107 -49.51 27.47 38.45
CA SER A 107 -48.68 27.18 39.63
C SER A 107 -48.02 25.79 39.56
N ASP A 108 -46.69 25.76 39.54
CA ASP A 108 -45.77 24.60 39.40
C ASP A 108 -45.30 24.08 40.77
N SER A 109 -45.54 24.84 41.85
CA SER A 109 -45.28 24.46 43.21
C SER A 109 -46.48 24.73 44.13
N PRO A 110 -46.67 23.93 45.20
CA PRO A 110 -47.72 24.15 46.19
C PRO A 110 -47.64 25.54 46.86
N ASP A 111 -46.43 26.04 47.11
CA ASP A 111 -46.22 27.33 47.76
C ASP A 111 -46.63 28.50 46.86
N ILE A 112 -46.31 28.44 45.57
CA ILE A 112 -46.75 29.45 44.60
C ILE A 112 -48.27 29.40 44.46
N ARG A 113 -48.86 28.20 44.39
CA ARG A 113 -50.32 28.04 44.33
C ARG A 113 -51.02 28.67 45.53
N SER A 114 -50.60 28.30 46.74
CA SER A 114 -51.16 28.81 48.00
C SER A 114 -51.06 30.34 48.09
N SER A 115 -49.92 30.90 47.68
CA SER A 115 -49.75 32.36 47.66
C SER A 115 -50.64 33.06 46.62
N ASN A 116 -50.84 32.46 45.44
CA ASN A 116 -51.75 33.01 44.42
C ASN A 116 -53.21 32.91 44.86
N GLU A 117 -53.60 31.84 45.55
CA GLU A 117 -54.94 31.70 46.17
C GLU A 117 -55.18 32.76 47.26
N ALA A 118 -54.20 33.00 48.13
CA ALA A 118 -54.28 34.06 49.15
C ALA A 118 -54.37 35.47 48.53
N LEU A 119 -53.64 35.70 47.43
CA LEU A 119 -53.70 36.95 46.68
C LEU A 119 -55.07 37.15 46.02
N LYS A 120 -55.60 36.11 45.37
CA LYS A 120 -56.96 36.11 44.80
C LYS A 120 -58.00 36.45 45.86
N LYS A 121 -57.92 35.80 47.03
CA LYS A 121 -58.85 36.06 48.15
C LYS A 121 -58.81 37.52 48.60
N THR A 122 -57.62 38.12 48.72
CA THR A 122 -57.48 39.54 49.09
C THR A 122 -58.13 40.46 48.04
N ILE A 123 -58.02 40.10 46.75
CA ILE A 123 -58.66 40.82 45.65
C ILE A 123 -60.18 40.64 45.65
N GLU A 124 -60.69 39.47 45.98
CA GLU A 124 -62.14 39.22 46.15
C GLU A 124 -62.71 40.06 47.31
N GLU A 125 -62.01 40.11 48.44
CA GLU A 125 -62.35 40.98 49.58
C GLU A 125 -62.37 42.46 49.16
N TYR A 126 -61.35 42.91 48.42
CA TYR A 126 -61.30 44.26 47.86
C TYR A 126 -62.52 44.54 46.95
N PHE A 127 -62.81 43.66 46.00
CA PHE A 127 -63.95 43.83 45.09
C PHE A 127 -65.31 43.74 45.79
N ALA A 128 -65.41 43.06 46.94
CA ALA A 128 -66.62 43.08 47.76
C ALA A 128 -66.87 44.47 48.38
N VAL A 129 -65.80 45.13 48.87
CA VAL A 129 -65.90 46.52 49.37
C VAL A 129 -66.24 47.49 48.25
N MET A 130 -65.63 47.35 47.08
CA MET A 130 -66.00 48.16 45.90
C MET A 130 -67.45 47.96 45.49
N GLY A 131 -67.96 46.72 45.56
CA GLY A 131 -69.38 46.44 45.30
C GLY A 131 -70.32 47.18 46.26
N ARG A 132 -69.95 47.26 47.55
CA ARG A 132 -70.68 48.07 48.54
C ARG A 132 -70.60 49.57 48.23
N SER A 133 -69.42 50.07 47.88
CA SER A 133 -69.21 51.47 47.46
C SER A 133 -70.07 51.85 46.23
N ILE A 134 -70.12 50.99 45.22
CA ILE A 134 -70.95 51.19 44.02
C ILE A 134 -72.44 51.16 44.39
N ALA A 135 -72.86 50.27 45.30
CA ALA A 135 -74.26 50.23 45.76
C ALA A 135 -74.67 51.55 46.45
N HIS A 136 -73.83 52.11 47.32
CA HIS A 136 -74.08 53.43 47.93
C HIS A 136 -74.12 54.55 46.88
N THR A 137 -73.25 54.47 45.86
CA THR A 137 -73.28 55.41 44.72
C THR A 137 -74.63 55.37 43.98
N GLN A 138 -75.18 54.17 43.73
CA GLN A 138 -76.49 53.98 43.09
C GLN A 138 -77.67 54.48 43.94
N LEU A 139 -77.49 54.57 45.26
CA LEU A 139 -78.44 55.16 46.21
C LEU A 139 -78.27 56.68 46.37
N ASN A 140 -77.36 57.31 45.63
CA ASN A 140 -76.94 58.72 45.78
C ASN A 140 -76.29 59.06 47.14
N GLU A 141 -75.66 58.06 47.78
CA GLU A 141 -74.95 58.19 49.05
C GLU A 141 -73.43 58.30 48.81
N SER A 142 -73.01 59.27 47.99
CA SER A 142 -71.61 59.39 47.53
C SER A 142 -70.59 59.58 48.66
N GLU A 143 -70.97 60.17 49.79
CA GLU A 143 -70.09 60.34 50.95
C GLU A 143 -69.71 58.98 51.58
N GLU A 144 -70.68 58.10 51.77
CA GLU A 144 -70.44 56.77 52.33
C GLU A 144 -69.71 55.87 51.32
N ALA A 145 -70.03 55.98 50.02
CA ALA A 145 -69.27 55.34 48.95
C ALA A 145 -67.79 55.74 48.98
N PHE A 146 -67.52 57.05 49.07
CA PHE A 146 -66.15 57.58 49.12
C PHE A 146 -65.39 57.10 50.36
N LYS A 147 -66.05 57.06 51.53
CA LYS A 147 -65.47 56.56 52.78
C LYS A 147 -65.12 55.08 52.72
N LEU A 148 -65.97 54.25 52.11
CA LEU A 148 -65.67 52.84 51.86
C LEU A 148 -64.49 52.66 50.90
N SER A 149 -64.49 53.39 49.78
CA SER A 149 -63.45 53.34 48.75
C SER A 149 -62.08 53.77 49.29
N THR A 150 -62.01 54.89 50.02
CA THR A 150 -60.76 55.48 50.54
C THR A 150 -60.31 54.95 51.89
N GLY A 151 -61.20 54.29 52.64
CA GLY A 151 -60.87 53.62 53.90
C GLY A 151 -60.53 52.15 53.69
N GLU A 152 -61.52 51.28 53.91
CA GLU A 152 -61.38 49.82 53.83
C GLU A 152 -60.90 49.36 52.45
N GLY A 153 -61.46 49.92 51.38
CA GLY A 153 -61.13 49.57 50.00
C GLY A 153 -59.67 49.89 49.65
N GLN A 154 -59.20 51.07 50.06
CA GLN A 154 -57.81 51.47 49.82
C GLN A 154 -56.82 50.61 50.60
N ALA A 155 -57.09 50.30 51.87
CA ALA A 155 -56.23 49.43 52.67
C ALA A 155 -56.10 48.01 52.07
N LEU A 156 -57.21 47.42 51.60
CA LEU A 156 -57.20 46.13 50.91
C LEU A 156 -56.46 46.21 49.57
N ARG A 157 -56.69 47.28 48.80
CA ARG A 157 -56.00 47.49 47.52
C ARG A 157 -54.49 47.62 47.71
N ASP A 158 -54.03 48.41 48.67
CA ASP A 158 -52.60 48.62 48.91
C ASP A 158 -51.93 47.31 49.31
N LYS A 159 -52.57 46.53 50.20
CA LYS A 159 -52.12 45.18 50.56
C LYS A 159 -52.06 44.25 49.35
N ALA A 160 -53.09 44.25 48.50
CA ALA A 160 -53.15 43.39 47.31
C ALA A 160 -52.13 43.79 46.25
N MET A 161 -51.96 45.09 45.97
CA MET A 161 -50.98 45.60 45.01
C MET A 161 -49.55 45.35 45.47
N GLN A 162 -49.26 45.51 46.77
CA GLN A 162 -47.96 45.16 47.32
C GLN A 162 -47.64 43.67 47.14
N ALA A 163 -48.58 42.78 47.46
CA ALA A 163 -48.40 41.34 47.30
C ALA A 163 -48.30 40.92 45.81
N LEU A 164 -49.06 41.57 44.93
CA LEU A 164 -48.99 41.35 43.49
C LEU A 164 -47.67 41.83 42.90
N ASP A 165 -47.13 42.96 43.37
CA ASP A 165 -45.83 43.47 42.94
C ASP A 165 -44.69 42.55 43.38
N GLN A 166 -44.72 42.06 44.62
CA GLN A 166 -43.80 41.02 45.07
C GLN A 166 -43.87 39.76 44.21
N ARG A 167 -45.07 39.36 43.78
CA ARG A 167 -45.26 38.21 42.89
C ARG A 167 -44.73 38.48 41.47
N ILE A 168 -44.95 39.68 40.92
CA ILE A 168 -44.42 40.08 39.60
C ILE A 168 -42.89 40.08 39.63
N ASP A 169 -42.28 40.61 40.69
CA ASP A 169 -40.82 40.64 40.87
C ASP A 169 -40.25 39.24 41.04
N ALA A 170 -40.89 38.38 41.84
CA ALA A 170 -40.51 36.98 41.98
C ALA A 170 -40.59 36.23 40.64
N ASN A 171 -41.66 36.45 39.86
CA ASN A 171 -41.81 35.86 38.53
C ASN A 171 -40.72 36.36 37.56
N LEU A 172 -40.32 37.64 37.65
CA LEU A 172 -39.24 38.20 36.84
C LEU A 172 -37.87 37.61 37.22
N GLN A 173 -37.60 37.48 38.52
CA GLN A 173 -36.35 36.87 39.00
C GLN A 173 -36.25 35.41 38.55
N ALA A 174 -37.32 34.63 38.72
CA ALA A 174 -37.38 33.25 38.24
C ALA A 174 -37.17 33.19 36.72
N LEU A 175 -37.88 34.00 35.94
CA LEU A 175 -37.72 34.04 34.48
C LEU A 175 -36.29 34.37 34.04
N ASN A 176 -35.63 35.32 34.70
CA ASN A 176 -34.24 35.69 34.38
C ASN A 176 -33.24 34.59 34.79
N HIS A 177 -33.49 33.92 35.92
CA HIS A 177 -32.67 32.81 36.38
C HIS A 177 -32.72 31.64 35.39
N GLU A 178 -33.93 31.17 35.06
CA GLU A 178 -34.15 30.09 34.07
C GLU A 178 -33.58 30.44 32.70
N LYS A 179 -33.73 31.69 32.24
CA LYS A 179 -33.12 32.16 30.99
C LYS A 179 -31.59 32.08 31.03
N THR A 180 -30.98 32.39 32.17
CA THR A 180 -29.52 32.36 32.33
C THR A 180 -29.04 30.91 32.39
N GLU A 181 -29.72 30.04 33.13
CA GLU A 181 -29.39 28.61 33.18
C GLU A 181 -29.51 27.94 31.81
N ALA A 182 -30.59 28.20 31.07
CA ALA A 182 -30.75 27.70 29.71
C ALA A 182 -29.64 28.19 28.76
N ALA A 183 -29.20 29.46 28.90
CA ALA A 183 -28.10 30.01 28.12
C ALA A 183 -26.75 29.38 28.47
N ASP A 184 -26.48 29.16 29.75
CA ASP A 184 -25.26 28.51 30.23
C ASP A 184 -25.22 27.03 29.81
N LEU A 185 -26.34 26.32 29.91
CA LEU A 185 -26.50 24.96 29.43
C LEU A 185 -26.28 24.87 27.93
N ALA A 186 -26.86 25.79 27.14
CA ALA A 186 -26.65 25.86 25.70
C ALA A 186 -25.17 26.11 25.34
N SER A 187 -24.52 27.04 26.03
CA SER A 187 -23.10 27.38 25.84
C SER A 187 -22.18 26.21 26.17
N PHE A 188 -22.40 25.57 27.32
CA PHE A 188 -21.65 24.39 27.76
C PHE A 188 -21.82 23.25 26.77
N THR A 189 -23.06 22.94 26.41
CA THR A 189 -23.40 21.84 25.48
C THR A 189 -22.82 22.08 24.09
N SER A 190 -22.91 23.32 23.59
CA SER A 190 -22.30 23.72 22.30
C SER A 190 -20.78 23.54 22.33
N THR A 191 -20.11 24.01 23.39
CA THR A 191 -18.66 23.87 23.56
C THR A 191 -18.23 22.41 23.65
N GLN A 192 -18.98 21.59 24.40
CA GLN A 192 -18.72 20.16 24.53
C GLN A 192 -18.91 19.42 23.20
N LEU A 193 -19.96 19.76 22.45
CA LEU A 193 -20.24 19.20 21.12
C LEU A 193 -19.13 19.56 20.12
N ILE A 194 -18.72 20.82 20.05
CA ILE A 194 -17.62 21.26 19.18
C ILE A 194 -16.32 20.54 19.57
N THR A 195 -15.98 20.52 20.86
CA THR A 195 -14.72 19.92 21.34
C THR A 195 -14.68 18.42 21.07
N SER A 196 -15.76 17.69 21.37
CA SER A 196 -15.87 16.25 21.10
C SER A 196 -15.86 15.95 19.59
N SER A 197 -16.51 16.78 18.78
CA SER A 197 -16.48 16.67 17.31
C SER A 197 -15.07 16.86 16.75
N VAL A 198 -14.36 17.91 17.20
CA VAL A 198 -12.99 18.19 16.77
C VAL A 198 -12.05 17.06 17.17
N ILE A 199 -12.12 16.58 18.41
CA ILE A 199 -11.30 15.45 18.88
C ILE A 199 -11.62 14.19 18.08
N GLY A 200 -12.89 13.84 17.94
CA GLY A 200 -13.34 12.65 17.22
C GLY A 200 -12.91 12.66 15.76
N LEU A 201 -13.11 13.78 15.05
CA LEU A 201 -12.69 13.96 13.66
C LEU A 201 -11.17 13.93 13.51
N THR A 202 -10.44 14.58 14.42
CA THR A 202 -8.96 14.59 14.38
C THR A 202 -8.40 13.19 14.56
N ILE A 203 -8.93 12.41 15.50
CA ILE A 203 -8.54 11.01 15.71
C ILE A 203 -8.89 10.16 14.48
N ALA A 204 -10.11 10.31 13.94
CA ALA A 204 -10.55 9.55 12.77
C ALA A 204 -9.66 9.84 11.54
N ILE A 205 -9.39 11.12 11.24
CA ILE A 205 -8.51 11.54 10.14
C ILE A 205 -7.08 11.06 10.38
N GLY A 206 -6.56 11.19 11.60
CA GLY A 206 -5.23 10.73 11.97
C GLY A 206 -5.06 9.21 11.79
N LEU A 207 -6.04 8.41 12.22
CA LEU A 207 -6.05 6.96 12.02
C LEU A 207 -6.15 6.59 10.54
N LEU A 208 -6.99 7.27 9.78
CA LEU A 208 -7.15 7.05 8.34
C LEU A 208 -5.86 7.36 7.58
N GLY A 209 -5.22 8.50 7.89
CA GLY A 209 -3.92 8.89 7.36
C GLY A 209 -2.82 7.89 7.73
N ALA A 210 -2.77 7.42 8.98
CA ALA A 210 -1.81 6.41 9.41
C ALA A 210 -2.02 5.08 8.66
N ILE A 211 -3.25 4.62 8.49
CA ILE A 211 -3.54 3.38 7.75
C ILE A 211 -3.19 3.53 6.26
N MET A 212 -3.49 4.67 5.64
CA MET A 212 -3.11 4.95 4.25
C MET A 212 -1.58 4.96 4.07
N VAL A 213 -0.85 5.66 4.92
CA VAL A 213 0.61 5.79 4.79
C VAL A 213 1.32 4.48 5.11
N TYR A 214 1.04 3.88 6.26
CA TYR A 214 1.78 2.71 6.75
C TYR A 214 1.20 1.38 6.27
N GLY A 215 -0.11 1.32 6.01
CA GLY A 215 -0.79 0.10 5.60
C GLY A 215 -0.84 -0.12 4.09
N VAL A 216 -0.77 0.97 3.29
CA VAL A 216 -0.92 0.95 1.83
C VAL A 216 0.29 1.57 1.12
N ALA A 217 0.48 2.89 1.24
CA ALA A 217 1.42 3.64 0.39
C ALA A 217 2.88 3.19 0.57
N ARG A 218 3.36 3.07 1.82
CA ARG A 218 4.74 2.62 2.09
C ARG A 218 5.02 1.21 1.58
N PRO A 219 4.20 0.17 1.89
CA PRO A 219 4.39 -1.16 1.33
C PRO A 219 4.36 -1.19 -0.20
N LEU A 220 3.43 -0.46 -0.83
CA LEU A 220 3.31 -0.42 -2.29
C LEU A 220 4.54 0.23 -2.94
N ASN A 221 5.03 1.33 -2.37
CA ASN A 221 6.27 1.98 -2.80
C ASN A 221 7.49 1.08 -2.60
N GLY A 222 7.52 0.26 -1.54
CA GLY A 222 8.57 -0.73 -1.33
C GLY A 222 8.62 -1.78 -2.43
N VAL A 223 7.46 -2.33 -2.81
CA VAL A 223 7.35 -3.28 -3.94
C VAL A 223 7.72 -2.62 -5.26
N ALA A 224 7.21 -1.41 -5.53
CA ALA A 224 7.51 -0.67 -6.75
C ALA A 224 9.01 -0.33 -6.86
N GLY A 225 9.64 0.09 -5.76
CA GLY A 225 11.07 0.37 -5.70
C GLY A 225 11.92 -0.89 -5.94
N ALA A 226 11.54 -2.02 -5.34
CA ALA A 226 12.22 -3.29 -5.56
C ALA A 226 12.11 -3.77 -7.01
N MET A 227 10.93 -3.62 -7.62
CA MET A 227 10.72 -3.92 -9.05
C MET A 227 11.58 -3.03 -9.94
N GLY A 228 11.68 -1.74 -9.64
CA GLY A 228 12.54 -0.80 -10.39
C GLY A 228 14.02 -1.18 -10.35
N GLN A 229 14.53 -1.60 -9.18
CA GLN A 229 15.92 -2.07 -9.04
C GLN A 229 16.16 -3.35 -9.84
N LEU A 230 15.21 -4.29 -9.79
CA LEU A 230 15.31 -5.54 -10.51
C LEU A 230 15.26 -5.34 -12.03
N ALA A 231 14.43 -4.41 -12.51
CA ALA A 231 14.36 -4.00 -13.91
C ALA A 231 15.67 -3.35 -14.39
N ASN A 232 16.41 -2.68 -13.50
CA ASN A 232 17.74 -2.13 -13.77
C ASN A 232 18.88 -3.19 -13.67
N GLY A 233 18.56 -4.46 -13.43
CA GLY A 233 19.51 -5.56 -13.39
C GLY A 233 20.17 -5.81 -12.02
N ASP A 234 19.72 -5.13 -10.96
CA ASP A 234 20.18 -5.40 -9.60
C ASP A 234 19.45 -6.61 -9.01
N LEU A 235 20.12 -7.76 -9.02
CA LEU A 235 19.61 -9.02 -8.47
C LEU A 235 19.84 -9.16 -6.95
N SER A 236 20.50 -8.20 -6.31
CA SER A 236 20.77 -8.23 -4.87
C SER A 236 19.61 -7.67 -4.03
N VAL A 237 18.66 -6.98 -4.66
CA VAL A 237 17.53 -6.31 -3.99
C VAL A 237 16.74 -7.26 -3.09
N ASN A 238 16.46 -6.84 -1.85
CA ASN A 238 15.66 -7.62 -0.92
C ASN A 238 14.17 -7.30 -1.08
N VAL A 239 13.35 -8.30 -1.44
CA VAL A 239 11.91 -8.13 -1.59
C VAL A 239 11.26 -8.22 -0.21
N THR A 240 10.75 -7.10 0.29
CA THR A 240 10.12 -7.03 1.61
C THR A 240 8.62 -7.36 1.56
N GLY A 241 8.07 -7.85 2.68
CA GLY A 241 6.63 -8.07 2.83
C GLY A 241 6.07 -9.36 2.20
N VAL A 242 6.93 -10.33 1.89
CA VAL A 242 6.56 -11.63 1.30
C VAL A 242 5.61 -12.43 2.22
N GLU A 243 5.76 -12.26 3.53
CA GLU A 243 4.99 -12.89 4.59
C GLU A 243 3.56 -12.33 4.77
N ARG A 244 3.25 -11.21 4.12
CA ARG A 244 1.93 -10.58 4.25
C ARG A 244 0.86 -11.41 3.54
N LYS A 245 -0.34 -11.49 4.15
CA LYS A 245 -1.47 -12.25 3.60
C LYS A 245 -2.42 -11.43 2.72
N ASP A 246 -2.08 -10.18 2.44
CA ASP A 246 -2.89 -9.26 1.63
C ASP A 246 -2.45 -9.20 0.16
N GLU A 247 -3.11 -8.35 -0.63
CA GLU A 247 -2.81 -8.13 -2.06
C GLU A 247 -1.37 -7.61 -2.26
N VAL A 248 -0.86 -6.79 -1.34
CA VAL A 248 0.53 -6.33 -1.39
C VAL A 248 1.49 -7.49 -1.19
N GLY A 249 1.23 -8.39 -0.25
CA GLY A 249 2.02 -9.61 -0.07
C GLY A 249 1.98 -10.54 -1.28
N ALA A 250 0.85 -10.62 -1.99
CA ALA A 250 0.76 -11.37 -3.24
C ALA A 250 1.68 -10.79 -4.32
N LEU A 251 1.75 -9.46 -4.44
CA LEU A 251 2.70 -8.78 -5.32
C LEU A 251 4.15 -9.01 -4.90
N SER A 252 4.47 -8.91 -3.60
CA SER A 252 5.82 -9.21 -3.09
C SER A 252 6.24 -10.65 -3.39
N ARG A 253 5.36 -11.64 -3.21
CA ARG A 253 5.65 -13.05 -3.56
C ARG A 253 5.90 -13.24 -5.06
N ALA A 254 5.07 -12.63 -5.91
CA ALA A 254 5.26 -12.68 -7.35
C ALA A 254 6.61 -12.04 -7.76
N LEU A 255 6.96 -10.90 -7.15
CA LEU A 255 8.24 -10.23 -7.38
C LEU A 255 9.43 -11.08 -6.91
N GLN A 256 9.30 -11.80 -5.78
CA GLN A 256 10.31 -12.73 -5.30
C GLN A 256 10.56 -13.86 -6.31
N VAL A 257 9.50 -14.49 -6.85
CA VAL A 257 9.63 -15.51 -7.90
C VAL A 257 10.31 -14.94 -9.15
N PHE A 258 9.97 -13.72 -9.55
CA PHE A 258 10.62 -13.06 -10.69
C PHE A 258 12.11 -12.80 -10.45
N LYS A 259 12.50 -12.36 -9.24
CA LYS A 259 13.90 -12.23 -8.82
C LYS A 259 14.63 -13.58 -8.89
N ASP A 260 14.05 -14.63 -8.32
CA ASP A 260 14.67 -15.96 -8.25
C ASP A 260 14.90 -16.51 -9.67
N ASN A 261 13.93 -16.34 -10.57
CA ASN A 261 14.07 -16.71 -11.98
C ASN A 261 15.16 -15.89 -12.70
N ALA A 262 15.28 -14.59 -12.40
CA ALA A 262 16.31 -13.74 -13.00
C ALA A 262 17.73 -14.13 -12.52
N VAL A 263 17.88 -14.48 -11.23
CA VAL A 263 19.13 -15.03 -10.68
C VAL A 263 19.50 -16.33 -11.37
N GLU A 264 18.54 -17.26 -11.51
CA GLU A 264 18.78 -18.55 -12.13
C GLU A 264 19.11 -18.41 -13.62
N ALA A 265 18.41 -17.54 -14.36
CA ALA A 265 18.72 -17.25 -15.76
C ALA A 265 20.15 -16.71 -15.92
N ARG A 266 20.60 -15.81 -15.03
CA ARG A 266 21.99 -15.30 -15.05
C ARG A 266 23.00 -16.40 -14.74
N ARG A 267 22.69 -17.32 -13.82
CA ARG A 267 23.52 -18.49 -13.51
C ARG A 267 23.66 -19.42 -14.70
N LEU A 268 22.55 -19.74 -15.37
CA LEU A 268 22.53 -20.59 -16.57
C LEU A 268 23.28 -19.94 -17.73
N ALA A 269 23.10 -18.64 -17.96
CA ALA A 269 23.84 -17.90 -18.98
C ALA A 269 25.36 -17.92 -18.71
N ALA A 270 25.79 -17.74 -17.46
CA ALA A 270 27.20 -17.83 -17.08
C ALA A 270 27.77 -19.25 -17.28
N ALA A 271 26.99 -20.28 -16.97
CA ALA A 271 27.38 -21.68 -17.19
C ALA A 271 27.50 -21.99 -18.69
N GLN A 272 26.56 -21.50 -19.52
CA GLN A 272 26.58 -21.69 -20.97
C GLN A 272 27.78 -20.98 -21.62
N GLU A 273 28.09 -19.76 -21.18
CA GLU A 273 29.29 -19.04 -21.65
C GLU A 273 30.57 -19.80 -21.28
N ALA A 274 30.66 -20.31 -20.05
CA ALA A 274 31.80 -21.13 -19.64
C ALA A 274 31.95 -22.42 -20.46
N GLU A 275 30.83 -23.08 -20.80
CA GLU A 275 30.81 -24.25 -21.67
C GLU A 275 31.24 -23.90 -23.11
N ASN A 276 30.73 -22.81 -23.67
CA ASN A 276 31.13 -22.34 -25.00
C ASN A 276 32.62 -21.99 -25.05
N GLN A 277 33.14 -21.29 -24.05
CA GLN A 277 34.57 -21.01 -23.89
C GLN A 277 35.39 -22.30 -23.82
N ALA A 278 34.92 -23.32 -23.10
CA ALA A 278 35.59 -24.62 -23.04
C ALA A 278 35.56 -25.36 -24.39
N LYS A 279 34.43 -25.31 -25.12
CA LYS A 279 34.32 -25.88 -26.47
C LYS A 279 35.26 -25.18 -27.46
N MET A 280 35.33 -23.85 -27.44
CA MET A 280 36.25 -23.08 -28.28
C MET A 280 37.71 -23.45 -28.00
N ARG A 281 38.12 -23.50 -26.72
CA ARG A 281 39.47 -23.96 -26.34
C ARG A 281 39.76 -25.37 -26.84
N ARG A 282 38.79 -26.29 -26.71
CA ARG A 282 38.96 -27.67 -27.20
C ARG A 282 39.10 -27.72 -28.72
N ALA A 283 38.31 -26.94 -29.46
CA ALA A 283 38.39 -26.86 -30.91
C ALA A 283 39.76 -26.32 -31.36
N GLU A 284 40.28 -25.29 -30.69
CA GLU A 284 41.61 -24.74 -30.97
C GLU A 284 42.72 -25.76 -30.72
N VAL A 285 42.65 -26.51 -29.62
CA VAL A 285 43.60 -27.62 -29.34
C VAL A 285 43.52 -28.71 -30.42
N LEU A 286 42.32 -29.09 -30.85
CA LEU A 286 42.14 -30.10 -31.90
C LEU A 286 42.69 -29.62 -33.26
N ASP A 287 42.48 -28.35 -33.63
CA ASP A 287 43.03 -27.75 -34.84
C ASP A 287 44.57 -27.79 -34.83
N GLN A 288 45.19 -27.40 -33.71
CA GLN A 288 46.65 -27.46 -33.54
C GLN A 288 47.19 -28.89 -33.63
N LEU A 289 46.51 -29.86 -33.00
CA LEU A 289 46.87 -31.27 -33.08
C LEU A 289 46.77 -31.80 -34.51
N THR A 290 45.71 -31.43 -35.23
CA THR A 290 45.48 -31.85 -36.62
C THR A 290 46.57 -31.30 -37.55
N LYS A 291 46.92 -30.01 -37.44
CA LYS A 291 48.02 -29.39 -38.22
C LYS A 291 49.39 -30.03 -37.94
N ARG A 292 49.66 -30.39 -36.68
CA ARG A 292 50.89 -31.12 -36.32
C ARG A 292 50.89 -32.53 -36.90
N PHE A 293 49.76 -33.23 -36.83
CA PHE A 293 49.62 -34.55 -37.43
C PHE A 293 49.84 -34.50 -38.95
N GLU A 294 49.23 -33.54 -39.65
CA GLU A 294 49.42 -33.33 -41.09
C GLU A 294 50.88 -33.08 -41.45
N THR A 295 51.56 -32.19 -40.73
CA THR A 295 53.00 -31.94 -40.90
C THR A 295 53.83 -33.21 -40.72
N ASN A 296 53.56 -33.99 -39.67
CA ASN A 296 54.28 -35.23 -39.38
C ASN A 296 54.03 -36.31 -40.43
N VAL A 297 52.79 -36.49 -40.88
CA VAL A 297 52.43 -37.45 -41.94
C VAL A 297 53.10 -37.05 -43.25
N SER A 298 53.07 -35.77 -43.62
CA SER A 298 53.74 -35.26 -44.82
C SER A 298 55.25 -35.58 -44.78
N ALA A 299 55.92 -35.29 -43.66
CA ALA A 299 57.33 -35.61 -43.46
C ALA A 299 57.62 -37.12 -43.56
N LEU A 300 56.78 -37.95 -42.94
CA LEU A 300 56.90 -39.42 -43.03
C LEU A 300 56.71 -39.93 -44.46
N THR A 301 55.71 -39.44 -45.19
CA THR A 301 55.47 -39.82 -46.59
C THR A 301 56.60 -39.38 -47.52
N GLN A 302 57.17 -38.19 -47.29
CA GLN A 302 58.33 -37.70 -48.03
C GLN A 302 59.56 -38.58 -47.76
N GLY A 303 59.81 -38.92 -46.50
CA GLY A 303 60.89 -39.83 -46.11
C GLY A 303 60.72 -41.23 -46.72
N LEU A 304 59.49 -41.76 -46.73
CA LEU A 304 59.18 -43.05 -47.36
C LEU A 304 59.40 -43.02 -48.88
N SER A 305 58.99 -41.94 -49.56
CA SER A 305 59.21 -41.74 -50.99
C SER A 305 60.70 -41.71 -51.32
N SER A 306 61.50 -40.95 -50.56
CA SER A 306 62.95 -40.92 -50.72
C SER A 306 63.60 -42.30 -50.52
N ALA A 307 63.20 -43.05 -49.49
CA ALA A 307 63.70 -44.39 -49.24
C ALA A 307 63.34 -45.38 -50.36
N ALA A 308 62.14 -45.26 -50.95
CA ALA A 308 61.72 -46.08 -52.09
C ALA A 308 62.54 -45.77 -53.36
N ILE A 309 62.81 -44.49 -53.65
CA ILE A 309 63.69 -44.08 -54.77
C ILE A 309 65.10 -44.63 -54.60
N GLU A 310 65.65 -44.58 -53.39
CA GLU A 310 66.98 -45.11 -53.10
C GLU A 310 67.05 -46.65 -53.24
N MET A 311 65.98 -47.35 -52.82
CA MET A 311 65.83 -48.79 -53.03
C MET A 311 65.74 -49.15 -54.51
N GLU A 312 64.98 -48.40 -55.31
CA GLU A 312 64.88 -48.58 -56.76
C GLU A 312 66.25 -48.39 -57.44
N ALA A 313 66.97 -47.32 -57.09
CA ALA A 313 68.31 -47.06 -57.61
C ALA A 313 69.28 -48.20 -57.27
N THR A 314 69.24 -48.71 -56.04
CA THR A 314 70.06 -49.84 -55.59
C THR A 314 69.74 -51.11 -56.38
N ALA A 315 68.46 -51.41 -56.61
CA ALA A 315 68.03 -52.56 -57.41
C ALA A 315 68.47 -52.47 -58.88
N GLN A 316 68.42 -51.27 -59.48
CA GLN A 316 68.92 -51.03 -60.84
C GLN A 316 70.45 -51.21 -60.93
N SER A 317 71.22 -50.69 -59.97
CA SER A 317 72.67 -50.92 -59.90
C SER A 317 73.00 -52.41 -59.76
N MET A 318 72.28 -53.14 -58.93
CA MET A 318 72.47 -54.59 -58.76
C MET A 318 72.20 -55.36 -60.05
N THR A 319 71.15 -54.97 -60.79
CA THR A 319 70.82 -55.55 -62.11
C THR A 319 71.94 -55.30 -63.13
N SER A 320 72.47 -54.07 -63.16
CA SER A 320 73.59 -53.70 -64.04
C SER A 320 74.86 -54.49 -63.73
N ILE A 321 75.22 -54.60 -62.44
CA ILE A 321 76.38 -55.38 -61.97
C ILE A 321 76.22 -56.85 -62.37
N ALA A 322 75.05 -57.46 -62.14
CA ALA A 322 74.78 -58.84 -62.53
C ALA A 322 74.93 -59.06 -64.05
N GLY A 323 74.48 -58.11 -64.87
CA GLY A 323 74.68 -58.10 -66.32
C GLY A 323 76.17 -58.05 -66.70
N GLN A 324 76.94 -57.17 -66.06
CA GLN A 324 78.38 -57.04 -66.29
C GLN A 324 79.15 -58.31 -65.87
N THR A 325 78.81 -58.90 -64.71
CA THR A 325 79.40 -60.17 -64.25
C THR A 325 79.12 -61.30 -65.23
N THR A 326 77.91 -61.34 -65.80
CA THR A 326 77.55 -62.33 -66.84
C THR A 326 78.44 -62.15 -68.08
N GLN A 327 78.61 -60.92 -68.57
CA GLN A 327 79.45 -60.63 -69.73
C GLN A 327 80.92 -61.00 -69.48
N GLN A 328 81.46 -60.67 -68.30
CA GLN A 328 82.83 -61.05 -67.93
C GLN A 328 83.00 -62.56 -67.84
N SER A 329 82.01 -63.28 -67.31
CA SER A 329 82.04 -64.75 -67.25
C SER A 329 82.11 -65.38 -68.65
N VAL A 330 81.39 -64.83 -69.63
CA VAL A 330 81.47 -65.25 -71.04
C VAL A 330 82.87 -64.99 -71.61
N THR A 331 83.44 -63.80 -71.37
CA THR A 331 84.81 -63.47 -71.81
C THR A 331 85.84 -64.43 -71.19
N VAL A 332 85.76 -64.71 -69.89
CA VAL A 332 86.66 -65.63 -69.20
C VAL A 332 86.53 -67.05 -69.76
N ALA A 333 85.31 -67.52 -70.03
CA ALA A 333 85.09 -68.82 -70.65
C ALA A 333 85.73 -68.91 -72.04
N SER A 334 85.60 -67.86 -72.86
CA SER A 334 86.25 -67.78 -74.18
C SER A 334 87.77 -67.80 -74.08
N VAL A 335 88.35 -67.03 -73.14
CA VAL A 335 89.80 -67.02 -72.91
C VAL A 335 90.29 -68.39 -72.45
N ALA A 336 89.57 -69.04 -71.52
CA ALA A 336 89.89 -70.37 -71.04
C ALA A 336 89.85 -71.43 -72.18
N GLN A 337 88.86 -71.37 -73.07
CA GLN A 337 88.81 -72.24 -74.27
C GLN A 337 90.01 -72.03 -75.18
N GLN A 338 90.40 -70.77 -75.42
CA GLN A 338 91.57 -70.45 -76.24
C GLN A 338 92.88 -70.90 -75.58
N THR A 339 93.02 -70.74 -74.27
CA THR A 339 94.16 -71.28 -73.52
C THR A 339 94.23 -72.80 -73.64
N SER A 340 93.10 -73.50 -73.55
CA SER A 340 93.04 -74.96 -73.70
C SER A 340 93.51 -75.41 -75.10
N ALA A 341 93.11 -74.71 -76.16
CA ALA A 341 93.58 -74.96 -77.51
C ALA A 341 95.09 -74.74 -77.67
N ASN A 342 95.64 -73.69 -77.05
CA ASN A 342 97.08 -73.43 -77.04
C ASN A 342 97.84 -74.54 -76.29
N VAL A 343 97.32 -75.03 -75.17
CA VAL A 343 97.92 -76.16 -74.43
C VAL A 343 97.92 -77.44 -75.27
N GLN A 344 96.85 -77.72 -76.02
CA GLN A 344 96.82 -78.84 -76.97
C GLN A 344 97.85 -78.69 -78.09
N THR A 345 98.03 -77.46 -78.61
CA THR A 345 99.05 -77.18 -79.63
C THR A 345 100.46 -77.41 -79.09
N VAL A 346 100.74 -76.98 -77.84
CA VAL A 346 102.02 -77.24 -77.17
C VAL A 346 102.23 -78.74 -76.94
N ALA A 347 101.19 -79.48 -76.56
CA ALA A 347 101.26 -80.93 -76.40
C ALA A 347 101.66 -81.63 -77.71
N ALA A 348 101.03 -81.26 -78.83
CA ALA A 348 101.37 -81.78 -80.16
C ALA A 348 102.81 -81.44 -80.58
N ALA A 349 103.27 -80.21 -80.32
CA ALA A 349 104.66 -79.82 -80.58
C ALA A 349 105.67 -80.59 -79.71
N THR A 350 105.29 -80.93 -78.48
CA THR A 350 106.14 -81.73 -77.57
C THR A 350 106.20 -83.20 -78.01
N GLU A 351 105.11 -83.75 -78.56
CA GLU A 351 105.08 -85.08 -79.20
C GLU A 351 105.98 -85.13 -80.45
N GLU A 352 105.89 -84.14 -81.34
CA GLU A 352 106.75 -83.98 -82.51
C GLU A 352 108.24 -83.90 -82.12
N LEU A 353 108.57 -83.12 -81.07
CA LEU A 353 109.93 -83.05 -80.52
C LEU A 353 110.42 -84.41 -79.98
N SER A 354 109.55 -85.19 -79.33
CA SER A 354 109.90 -86.54 -78.84
C SER A 354 110.17 -87.54 -79.97
N ILE A 355 109.48 -87.40 -81.10
CA ILE A 355 109.74 -88.19 -82.30
C ILE A 355 111.09 -87.79 -82.91
N SER A 356 111.35 -86.48 -83.04
CA SER A 356 112.62 -85.96 -83.57
C SER A 356 113.84 -86.38 -82.74
N ILE A 357 113.75 -86.39 -81.41
CA ILE A 357 114.83 -86.89 -80.53
C ILE A 357 115.10 -88.39 -80.74
N ARG A 358 114.07 -89.21 -80.95
CA ARG A 358 114.24 -90.64 -81.25
C ARG A 358 114.90 -90.87 -82.60
N GLU A 359 114.56 -90.07 -83.61
CA GLU A 359 115.18 -90.09 -84.93
C GLU A 359 116.67 -89.73 -84.87
N ILE A 360 117.02 -88.65 -84.13
CA ILE A 360 118.41 -88.23 -83.90
C ILE A 360 119.20 -89.32 -83.18
N ALA A 361 118.61 -89.94 -82.15
CA ALA A 361 119.26 -91.04 -81.43
C ALA A 361 119.55 -92.25 -82.35
N SER A 362 118.64 -92.55 -83.29
CA SER A 362 118.84 -93.60 -84.30
C SER A 362 119.97 -93.27 -85.29
N GLN A 363 120.01 -92.04 -85.80
CA GLN A 363 121.05 -91.56 -86.73
C GLN A 363 122.44 -91.52 -86.08
N VAL A 364 122.52 -91.16 -84.79
CA VAL A 364 123.78 -91.17 -84.03
C VAL A 364 124.29 -92.59 -83.82
N ALA A 365 123.42 -93.55 -83.48
CA ALA A 365 123.80 -94.95 -83.34
C ALA A 365 124.31 -95.55 -84.67
N GLN A 366 123.63 -95.22 -85.78
CA GLN A 366 124.04 -95.65 -87.13
C GLN A 366 125.41 -95.05 -87.53
N SER A 367 125.64 -93.77 -87.23
CA SER A 367 126.91 -93.10 -87.50
C SER A 367 128.07 -93.71 -86.71
N SER A 368 127.83 -94.09 -85.44
CA SER A 368 128.83 -94.75 -84.60
C SER A 368 129.22 -96.14 -85.13
N GLN A 369 128.26 -96.89 -85.68
CA GLN A 369 128.51 -98.24 -86.22
C GLN A 369 129.30 -98.23 -87.54
N VAL A 370 129.14 -97.18 -88.37
CA VAL A 370 129.93 -96.98 -89.60
C VAL A 370 131.38 -96.65 -89.27
N ALA A 371 131.61 -95.82 -88.24
CA ALA A 371 132.95 -95.45 -87.81
C ALA A 371 133.77 -96.65 -87.28
N GLU A 372 133.14 -97.57 -86.53
CA GLU A 372 133.81 -98.79 -86.04
C GLU A 372 134.25 -99.74 -87.16
N ARG A 373 133.47 -99.87 -88.24
CA ARG A 373 133.80 -100.79 -89.35
C ARG A 373 134.97 -100.30 -90.22
N ALA A 374 135.26 -99.00 -90.22
CA ALA A 374 136.32 -98.42 -91.04
C ALA A 374 137.73 -98.54 -90.42
N VAL A 375 137.83 -98.82 -89.11
CA VAL A 375 139.12 -98.84 -88.37
C VAL A 375 139.72 -100.26 -88.26
N ALA A 376 139.01 -101.30 -88.73
CA ALA A 376 139.42 -102.71 -88.59
C ALA A 376 139.77 -103.42 -89.92
N GLY A 377 140.08 -102.70 -91.00
CA GLY A 377 140.38 -103.26 -92.33
C GLY A 377 141.73 -102.85 -92.88
#